data_AF-A0A2W6DRQ5-F1
#
_entry.id   AF-A0A2W6DRQ5-F1
#
_cell.length_a   1.000
_cell.length_b   1.000
_cell.length_c   1.000
_cell.angle_alpha   90.00
_cell.angle_beta   90.00
_cell.angle_gamma   90.00
#
_symmetry.space_group_name_H-M   'P 1'
#
loop_
_entity.id
_entity.type
_entity.pdbx_description
1 polymer ?
#
loop_
_entity_poly.entity_id
_entity_poly.type
_entity_poly.pdbx_seq_one_letter_code
_entity_poly.pdbx_strand_id
1 'polypeptide(L)'
;RKVKNAQEAHEAIRPAGETFATPGQLAGALDADEFRLYELVWQRTVASQMADARGTTMSVRITGNASTGEACTFAASGRTITFAGFLKAYVETVDDEVGGEADDAERRLPRLTEGQPVTATELVPEGHTTTAPPRYTEASLVKALEELGIGRPSTYASIINTIQDRGYVWKRGSALVPSWIAFAVIGLLEQHFGCLVDYDFTAAMEDELDSIASGAQHRTDWLTDFYFGSEQGGVMSVAHLGGLKKLVGVNLEEIDAREVNSIPLFTDEAGRDVVVRVGRYGPYLERVVGDEQQRANLSDDLPPDELTAEIAEKLFATPVEGRSLGTDPVTGHEIVAKEGRYGPYVTEVLPDDEAPSDAPKKGPKKGPKKDSAKAAAAKKPKPRTGSLFKSMSLETVDLSDALRLLSLPRVVGTEPGTDQEITAQNGRYGPYLKRGTDSRSLADEEQLFTITLDEALKIYAEPKRRGRQAAAKPPLRELGADPVTAKPMVVKEGRFGPYVTDGEGVNASLRKGDSVETLTDERAAELLAEKRAKGPAPARVGARRARTS
;
A
#
# COMPACT_ATOMS: atom_id res chain seq x y z
N ARG A 1 26.41 -15.22 1.37
CA ARG A 1 27.30 -14.29 0.64
C ARG A 1 28.21 -13.63 1.67
N LYS A 2 29.53 -13.60 1.45
CA LYS A 2 30.47 -12.86 2.33
C LYS A 2 30.21 -11.37 2.08
N VAL A 3 30.03 -10.56 3.11
CA VAL A 3 29.83 -9.11 2.94
C VAL A 3 31.05 -8.55 2.20
N LYS A 4 30.82 -7.86 1.08
CA LYS A 4 31.91 -7.40 0.19
C LYS A 4 32.79 -6.34 0.86
N ASN A 5 32.23 -5.52 1.73
CA ASN A 5 32.96 -4.48 2.45
C ASN A 5 33.01 -4.77 3.97
N ALA A 6 34.13 -5.36 4.42
CA ALA A 6 34.32 -5.77 5.81
C ALA A 6 34.64 -4.61 6.78
N GLN A 7 34.87 -3.38 6.27
CA GLN A 7 35.19 -2.24 7.14
C GLN A 7 33.95 -1.56 7.73
N GLU A 8 32.79 -1.64 7.07
CA GLU A 8 31.52 -1.06 7.55
C GLU A 8 30.56 -2.09 8.18
N ALA A 9 30.84 -3.38 8.03
CA ALA A 9 30.03 -4.45 8.60
C ALA A 9 30.70 -5.02 9.86
N HIS A 10 30.25 -4.57 11.04
CA HIS A 10 30.79 -4.99 12.33
C HIS A 10 30.34 -6.42 12.70
N GLU A 11 29.03 -6.61 12.88
CA GLU A 11 28.43 -7.84 13.37
C GLU A 11 26.97 -7.91 12.91
N ALA A 12 26.36 -9.10 12.97
CA ALA A 12 24.91 -9.22 12.78
C ALA A 12 24.16 -8.34 13.79
N ILE A 13 22.97 -7.88 13.42
CA ILE A 13 22.08 -7.18 14.35
C ILE A 13 21.60 -8.21 15.39
N ARG A 14 22.03 -8.03 16.64
CA ARG A 14 21.71 -8.90 17.78
C ARG A 14 21.54 -8.08 19.05
N PRO A 15 20.98 -8.65 20.14
CA PRO A 15 20.98 -7.99 21.43
C PRO A 15 22.40 -7.61 21.87
N ALA A 16 22.54 -6.41 22.43
CA ALA A 16 23.81 -5.90 22.93
C ALA A 16 24.23 -6.56 24.26
N GLY A 17 25.51 -6.41 24.60
CA GLY A 17 26.10 -6.94 25.83
C GLY A 17 26.61 -8.39 25.70
N GLU A 18 27.41 -8.82 26.67
CA GLU A 18 27.90 -10.20 26.79
C GLU A 18 26.76 -11.15 27.24
N THR A 19 25.87 -10.64 28.08
CA THR A 19 24.62 -11.31 28.48
C THR A 19 23.45 -10.52 27.92
N PHE A 20 22.63 -11.17 27.10
CA PHE A 20 21.46 -10.51 26.49
C PHE A 20 20.38 -10.28 27.54
N ALA A 21 19.88 -9.05 27.62
CA ALA A 21 18.64 -8.79 28.35
C ALA A 21 17.50 -9.61 27.72
N THR A 22 16.68 -10.24 28.54
CA THR A 22 15.49 -10.94 28.05
C THR A 22 14.43 -9.90 27.68
N PRO A 23 13.56 -10.17 26.68
CA PRO A 23 12.46 -9.26 26.35
C PRO A 23 11.64 -8.87 27.59
N GLY A 24 11.33 -9.83 28.47
CA GLY A 24 10.61 -9.58 29.72
C GLY A 24 11.25 -8.53 30.64
N GLN A 25 12.59 -8.45 30.68
CA GLN A 25 13.31 -7.44 31.47
C GLN A 25 13.20 -6.03 30.87
N LEU A 26 13.08 -5.92 29.54
CA LEU A 26 12.97 -4.62 28.84
C LEU A 26 11.53 -4.20 28.57
N ALA A 27 10.54 -5.02 28.93
CA ALA A 27 9.12 -4.77 28.68
C ALA A 27 8.61 -3.45 29.28
N GLY A 28 9.16 -3.01 30.42
CA GLY A 28 8.79 -1.73 31.06
C GLY A 28 9.68 -0.54 30.70
N ALA A 29 10.74 -0.74 29.92
CA ALA A 29 11.72 0.30 29.60
C ALA A 29 11.63 0.79 28.15
N LEU A 30 11.24 -0.07 27.22
CA LEU A 30 11.12 0.26 25.79
C LEU A 30 9.68 0.63 25.43
N ASP A 31 9.50 1.47 24.41
CA ASP A 31 8.17 1.69 23.82
C ASP A 31 7.66 0.44 23.07
N ALA A 32 6.39 0.46 22.66
CA ALA A 32 5.72 -0.70 22.08
C ALA A 32 6.37 -1.21 20.79
N ASP A 33 6.90 -0.33 19.94
CA ASP A 33 7.47 -0.72 18.65
C ASP A 33 8.94 -1.12 18.81
N GLU A 34 9.70 -0.38 19.63
CA GLU A 34 11.07 -0.75 20.04
C GLU A 34 11.13 -2.15 20.62
N PHE A 35 10.15 -2.52 21.44
CA PHE A 35 10.05 -3.85 22.02
C PHE A 35 9.80 -4.95 21.04
N ARG A 36 8.84 -4.74 20.14
CA ARG A 36 8.47 -5.75 19.16
C ARG A 36 9.64 -6.01 18.24
N LEU A 37 10.38 -4.97 17.88
CA LEU A 37 11.62 -5.10 17.12
C LEU A 37 12.73 -5.79 17.94
N TYR A 38 12.92 -5.41 19.21
CA TYR A 38 13.90 -6.06 20.09
C TYR A 38 13.59 -7.54 20.31
N GLU A 39 12.34 -7.89 20.57
CA GLU A 39 11.86 -9.26 20.74
C GLU A 39 12.09 -10.08 19.48
N LEU A 40 11.81 -9.53 18.30
CA LEU A 40 12.10 -10.16 17.01
C LEU A 40 13.60 -10.44 16.84
N VAL A 41 14.44 -9.43 17.09
CA VAL A 41 15.91 -9.55 17.00
C VAL A 41 16.43 -10.59 17.99
N TRP A 42 15.92 -10.59 19.23
CA TRP A 42 16.28 -11.53 20.27
C TRP A 42 15.90 -12.96 19.88
N GLN A 43 14.65 -13.19 19.45
CA GLN A 43 14.17 -14.50 19.02
C GLN A 43 14.96 -15.03 17.83
N ARG A 44 15.23 -14.17 16.83
CA ARG A 44 16.02 -14.56 15.65
C ARG A 44 17.46 -14.91 16.02
N THR A 45 18.07 -14.14 16.93
CA THR A 45 19.44 -14.40 17.41
C THR A 45 19.51 -15.76 18.13
N VAL A 46 18.58 -16.03 19.05
CA VAL A 46 18.54 -17.31 19.79
C VAL A 46 18.27 -18.47 18.84
N ALA A 47 17.27 -18.34 17.95
CA ALA A 47 16.92 -19.37 16.97
C ALA A 47 18.10 -19.74 16.07
N SER A 48 18.95 -18.78 15.70
CA SER A 48 20.13 -19.05 14.85
C SER A 48 21.16 -20.01 15.47
N GLN A 49 21.13 -20.19 16.80
CA GLN A 49 22.03 -21.08 17.53
C GLN A 49 21.32 -22.36 18.04
N MET A 50 20.04 -22.54 17.72
CA MET A 50 19.27 -23.72 18.09
C MET A 50 19.45 -24.86 17.08
N ALA A 51 19.11 -26.07 17.50
CA ALA A 51 19.18 -27.25 16.62
C ALA A 51 18.17 -27.17 15.45
N ASP A 52 18.51 -27.82 14.35
CA ASP A 52 17.66 -27.92 13.16
C ASP A 52 16.28 -28.54 13.47
N ALA A 53 15.27 -28.07 12.76
CA ALA A 53 13.98 -28.74 12.71
C ALA A 53 14.10 -30.07 11.94
N ARG A 54 13.43 -31.12 12.43
CA ARG A 54 13.34 -32.44 11.78
C ARG A 54 11.89 -32.83 11.61
N GLY A 55 11.62 -33.51 10.50
CA GLY A 55 10.27 -33.89 10.11
C GLY A 55 10.26 -34.99 9.08
N THR A 56 9.07 -35.32 8.60
CA THR A 56 8.85 -36.30 7.55
C THR A 56 7.84 -35.73 6.57
N THR A 57 8.22 -35.73 5.29
CA THR A 57 7.32 -35.46 4.18
C THR A 57 6.81 -36.80 3.63
N MET A 58 5.49 -36.91 3.50
CA MET A 58 4.80 -38.07 2.97
C MET A 58 4.09 -37.69 1.67
N SER A 59 4.36 -38.43 0.60
CA SER A 59 3.68 -38.29 -0.68
C SER A 59 2.93 -39.58 -0.99
N VAL A 60 1.63 -39.47 -1.25
CA VAL A 60 0.73 -40.59 -1.51
C VAL A 60 0.16 -40.42 -2.92
N ARG A 61 0.17 -41.49 -3.70
CA ARG A 61 -0.57 -41.60 -4.97
C ARG A 61 -1.66 -42.64 -4.81
N ILE A 62 -2.88 -42.27 -5.16
CA ILE A 62 -4.06 -43.13 -5.09
C ILE A 62 -4.55 -43.34 -6.51
N THR A 63 -4.54 -44.58 -6.97
CA THR A 63 -5.07 -44.96 -8.28
C THR A 63 -6.47 -45.51 -8.14
N GLY A 64 -7.30 -45.30 -9.16
CA GLY A 64 -8.65 -45.84 -9.22
C GLY A 64 -9.20 -45.78 -10.64
N ASN A 65 -10.36 -46.39 -10.86
CA ASN A 65 -11.04 -46.34 -12.14
C ASN A 65 -12.33 -45.53 -11.98
N ALA A 66 -12.52 -44.54 -12.83
CA ALA A 66 -13.80 -43.87 -12.97
C ALA A 66 -14.87 -44.88 -13.45
N SER A 67 -16.14 -44.59 -13.16
CA SER A 67 -17.26 -45.40 -13.66
C SER A 67 -17.34 -45.42 -15.19
N THR A 68 -16.72 -44.44 -15.86
CA THR A 68 -16.55 -44.36 -17.32
C THR A 68 -15.47 -45.29 -17.87
N GLY A 69 -14.71 -45.98 -16.99
CA GLY A 69 -13.65 -46.93 -17.35
C GLY A 69 -12.25 -46.30 -17.42
N GLU A 70 -12.13 -44.99 -17.23
CA GLU A 70 -10.85 -44.28 -17.26
C GLU A 70 -10.03 -44.53 -15.99
N ALA A 71 -8.72 -44.71 -16.13
CA ALA A 71 -7.82 -44.79 -14.99
C ALA A 71 -7.48 -43.38 -14.49
N CYS A 72 -7.78 -43.11 -13.21
CA CYS A 72 -7.53 -41.85 -12.55
C CYS A 72 -6.42 -41.99 -11.50
N THR A 73 -5.63 -40.93 -11.32
CA THR A 73 -4.61 -40.85 -10.26
C THR A 73 -4.83 -39.59 -9.46
N PHE A 74 -4.97 -39.74 -8.14
CA PHE A 74 -4.98 -38.66 -7.17
C PHE A 74 -3.63 -38.61 -6.45
N ALA A 75 -3.22 -37.41 -6.07
CA ALA A 75 -2.00 -37.20 -5.30
C ALA A 75 -2.31 -36.40 -4.03
N ALA A 76 -1.72 -36.82 -2.91
CA ALA A 76 -1.74 -36.08 -1.67
C ALA A 76 -0.31 -35.94 -1.15
N SER A 77 0.04 -34.77 -0.65
CA SER A 77 1.33 -34.50 0.00
C SER A 77 1.08 -33.93 1.39
N GLY A 78 1.83 -34.42 2.36
CA GLY A 78 1.76 -34.01 3.75
C GLY A 78 3.15 -33.83 4.35
N ARG A 79 3.27 -32.90 5.29
CA ARG A 79 4.49 -32.64 6.05
C ARG A 79 4.19 -32.71 7.53
N THR A 80 5.06 -33.39 8.28
CA THR A 80 4.98 -33.47 9.74
C THR A 80 6.32 -33.12 10.37
N ILE A 81 6.30 -32.44 11.50
CA ILE A 81 7.48 -31.98 12.24
C ILE A 81 7.61 -32.86 13.48
N THR A 82 8.64 -33.69 13.50
CA THR A 82 8.93 -34.60 14.61
C THR A 82 9.74 -33.90 15.71
N PHE A 83 10.53 -32.90 15.34
CA PHE A 83 11.30 -32.07 16.26
C PHE A 83 11.37 -30.64 15.73
N ALA A 84 10.76 -29.70 16.44
CA ALA A 84 10.64 -28.32 15.97
C ALA A 84 11.96 -27.53 15.96
N GLY A 85 12.97 -27.91 16.76
CA GLY A 85 14.26 -27.20 16.78
C GLY A 85 14.10 -25.68 16.96
N PHE A 86 14.78 -24.90 16.13
CA PHE A 86 14.72 -23.44 16.10
C PHE A 86 13.31 -22.87 15.86
N LEU A 87 12.40 -23.62 15.22
CA LEU A 87 11.02 -23.17 14.95
C LEU A 87 10.22 -22.90 16.24
N LYS A 88 10.66 -23.43 17.39
CA LYS A 88 10.07 -23.07 18.69
C LYS A 88 10.30 -21.61 19.10
N ALA A 89 11.40 -21.03 18.64
CA ALA A 89 11.80 -19.67 19.00
C ALA A 89 11.46 -18.67 17.89
N TYR A 90 11.51 -19.09 16.62
CA TYR A 90 11.29 -18.21 15.49
C TYR A 90 10.71 -18.95 14.28
N VAL A 91 9.67 -18.39 13.69
CA VAL A 91 9.09 -18.83 12.41
C VAL A 91 9.02 -17.61 11.50
N GLU A 92 9.54 -17.74 10.27
CA GLU A 92 9.43 -16.66 9.28
C GLU A 92 7.98 -16.48 8.84
N THR A 93 7.55 -15.23 8.76
CA THR A 93 6.22 -14.90 8.21
C THR A 93 6.31 -14.96 6.69
N VAL A 94 5.35 -15.64 6.07
CA VAL A 94 5.21 -15.68 4.61
C VAL A 94 4.84 -14.28 4.08
N ASP A 95 5.35 -13.92 2.91
CA ASP A 95 5.02 -12.63 2.29
C ASP A 95 3.53 -12.59 1.91
N ASP A 96 2.85 -11.49 2.24
CA ASP A 96 1.40 -11.35 2.08
C ASP A 96 0.93 -11.44 0.61
N GLU A 97 1.78 -11.02 -0.35
CA GLU A 97 1.43 -11.04 -1.78
C GLU A 97 1.82 -12.37 -2.43
N VAL A 98 2.96 -12.94 -2.06
CA VAL A 98 3.42 -14.25 -2.58
C VAL A 98 2.59 -15.40 -1.99
N GLY A 99 2.17 -15.26 -0.74
CA GLY A 99 1.55 -16.33 0.03
C GLY A 99 2.49 -17.51 0.26
N GLY A 100 1.92 -18.65 0.63
CA GLY A 100 2.65 -19.89 0.88
C GLY A 100 2.34 -20.48 2.25
N GLU A 101 3.00 -21.59 2.56
CA GLU A 101 2.92 -22.22 3.87
C GLU A 101 4.12 -21.83 4.72
N ALA A 102 3.86 -21.48 5.98
CA ALA A 102 4.91 -21.27 6.96
C ALA A 102 5.72 -22.56 7.17
N ASP A 103 6.97 -22.43 7.61
CA ASP A 103 7.87 -23.58 7.79
C ASP A 103 7.41 -24.54 8.90
N ASP A 104 6.63 -24.06 9.85
CA ASP A 104 6.03 -24.86 10.92
C ASP A 104 4.65 -25.45 10.55
N ALA A 105 4.13 -25.16 9.35
CA ALA A 105 2.86 -25.71 8.89
C ALA A 105 2.95 -27.22 8.67
N GLU A 106 2.04 -27.96 9.32
CA GLU A 106 1.90 -29.41 9.21
C GLU A 106 0.62 -29.80 8.44
N ARG A 107 0.76 -30.75 7.51
CA ARG A 107 -0.36 -31.46 6.87
C ARG A 107 -0.20 -32.93 7.18
N ARG A 108 -0.98 -33.43 8.14
CA ARG A 108 -0.90 -34.82 8.61
C ARG A 108 -1.67 -35.73 7.66
N LEU A 109 -0.99 -36.77 7.19
CA LEU A 109 -1.62 -37.87 6.45
C LEU A 109 -1.75 -39.10 7.35
N PRO A 110 -2.79 -39.92 7.15
CA PRO A 110 -2.91 -41.19 7.86
C PRO A 110 -1.79 -42.14 7.45
N ARG A 111 -1.51 -43.13 8.31
CA ARG A 111 -0.61 -44.24 7.95
C ARG A 111 -1.31 -45.10 6.90
N LEU A 112 -0.67 -45.26 5.75
CA LEU A 112 -1.13 -46.07 4.63
C LEU A 112 -0.08 -47.12 4.27
N THR A 113 -0.53 -48.25 3.71
CA THR A 113 0.34 -49.26 3.11
C THR A 113 0.09 -49.37 1.61
N GLU A 114 1.10 -49.80 0.85
CA GLU A 114 0.95 -50.05 -0.58
C GLU A 114 -0.15 -51.09 -0.84
N GLY A 115 -1.01 -50.82 -1.83
CA GLY A 115 -2.15 -51.68 -2.17
C GLY A 115 -3.33 -51.61 -1.20
N GLN A 116 -3.28 -50.77 -0.16
CA GLN A 116 -4.40 -50.61 0.77
C GLN A 116 -5.63 -50.05 0.04
N PRO A 117 -6.80 -50.70 0.13
CA PRO A 117 -8.03 -50.16 -0.42
C PRO A 117 -8.46 -48.91 0.35
N VAL A 118 -8.80 -47.85 -0.37
CA VAL A 118 -9.34 -46.61 0.17
C VAL A 118 -10.64 -46.27 -0.54
N THR A 119 -11.57 -45.62 0.18
CA THR A 119 -12.87 -45.23 -0.36
C THR A 119 -12.95 -43.71 -0.44
N ALA A 120 -13.24 -43.18 -1.62
CA ALA A 120 -13.55 -41.76 -1.76
C ALA A 120 -14.91 -41.49 -1.10
N THR A 121 -14.93 -40.67 -0.06
CA THR A 121 -16.16 -40.26 0.63
C THR A 121 -16.91 -39.17 -0.13
N GLU A 122 -16.17 -38.30 -0.80
CA GLU A 122 -16.70 -37.16 -1.56
C GLU A 122 -15.78 -36.87 -2.74
N LEU A 123 -16.36 -36.43 -3.86
CA LEU A 123 -15.65 -35.97 -5.05
C LEU A 123 -16.20 -34.59 -5.40
N VAL A 124 -15.41 -33.55 -5.13
CA VAL A 124 -15.75 -32.15 -5.45
C VAL A 124 -14.93 -31.72 -6.66
N PRO A 125 -15.57 -31.43 -7.81
CA PRO A 125 -14.87 -30.84 -8.95
C PRO A 125 -14.47 -29.41 -8.62
N GLU A 126 -13.17 -29.11 -8.65
CA GLU A 126 -12.65 -27.77 -8.43
C GLU A 126 -12.14 -27.14 -9.73
N GLY A 127 -12.59 -25.91 -9.99
CA GLY A 127 -12.06 -25.07 -11.05
C GLY A 127 -10.99 -24.13 -10.50
N HIS A 128 -9.88 -23.99 -11.20
CA HIS A 128 -8.81 -23.05 -10.84
C HIS A 128 -8.49 -22.15 -12.03
N THR A 129 -8.07 -20.93 -11.72
CA THR A 129 -7.49 -19.99 -12.68
C THR A 129 -6.07 -19.64 -12.24
N THR A 130 -5.18 -19.46 -13.20
CA THR A 130 -3.82 -18.99 -12.92
C THR A 130 -3.85 -17.55 -12.42
N THR A 131 -3.09 -17.26 -11.39
CA THR A 131 -2.91 -15.89 -10.87
C THR A 131 -1.71 -15.22 -11.53
N ALA A 132 -1.77 -13.89 -11.67
CA ALA A 132 -0.62 -13.11 -12.11
C ALA A 132 0.53 -13.14 -11.07
N PRO A 133 1.77 -12.84 -11.48
CA PRO A 133 2.87 -12.68 -10.53
C PRO A 133 2.54 -11.63 -9.45
N PRO A 134 2.86 -11.88 -8.18
CA PRO A 134 2.58 -10.96 -7.10
C PRO A 134 3.38 -9.66 -7.25
N ARG A 135 2.79 -8.54 -6.80
CA ARG A 135 3.52 -7.28 -6.73
C ARG A 135 4.56 -7.33 -5.60
N TYR A 136 5.54 -6.44 -5.67
CA TYR A 136 6.49 -6.27 -4.59
C TYR A 136 5.84 -5.67 -3.35
N THR A 137 6.22 -6.17 -2.18
CA THR A 137 6.09 -5.52 -0.88
C THR A 137 7.38 -4.75 -0.60
N GLU A 138 7.43 -3.96 0.48
CA GLU A 138 8.72 -3.39 0.90
C GLU A 138 9.74 -4.50 1.20
N ALA A 139 9.32 -5.61 1.81
CA ALA A 139 10.21 -6.72 2.15
C ALA A 139 10.74 -7.44 0.90
N SER A 140 9.88 -7.80 -0.04
CA SER A 140 10.31 -8.48 -1.26
C SER A 140 11.08 -7.56 -2.21
N LEU A 141 10.85 -6.24 -2.18
CA LEU A 141 11.68 -5.28 -2.90
C LEU A 141 13.09 -5.15 -2.28
N VAL A 142 13.21 -5.07 -0.95
CA VAL A 142 14.53 -5.08 -0.29
C VAL A 142 15.29 -6.37 -0.63
N LYS A 143 14.61 -7.51 -0.60
CA LYS A 143 15.20 -8.80 -0.98
C LYS A 143 15.70 -8.79 -2.43
N ALA A 144 14.90 -8.29 -3.37
CA ALA A 144 15.31 -8.19 -4.79
C ALA A 144 16.52 -7.24 -4.96
N LEU A 145 16.53 -6.09 -4.30
CA LEU A 145 17.66 -5.15 -4.30
C LEU A 145 18.94 -5.81 -3.76
N GLU A 146 18.86 -6.54 -2.64
CA GLU A 146 19.99 -7.28 -2.08
C GLU A 146 20.49 -8.40 -3.02
N GLU A 147 19.57 -9.16 -3.62
CA GLU A 147 19.91 -10.25 -4.55
C GLU A 147 20.64 -9.73 -5.79
N LEU A 148 20.17 -8.62 -6.34
CA LEU A 148 20.76 -7.89 -7.47
C LEU A 148 22.01 -7.09 -7.09
N GLY A 149 22.33 -6.92 -5.80
CA GLY A 149 23.48 -6.14 -5.34
C GLY A 149 23.31 -4.63 -5.47
N ILE A 150 22.07 -4.17 -5.61
CA ILE A 150 21.70 -2.75 -5.74
C ILE A 150 21.34 -2.22 -4.36
N GLY A 151 21.95 -1.09 -3.97
CA GLY A 151 21.79 -0.53 -2.64
C GLY A 151 22.59 -1.27 -1.57
N ARG A 152 22.52 -0.75 -0.35
CA ARG A 152 23.29 -1.17 0.82
C ARG A 152 22.40 -1.09 2.06
N PRO A 153 22.78 -1.71 3.21
CA PRO A 153 21.99 -1.64 4.44
C PRO A 153 21.58 -0.22 4.86
N SER A 154 22.40 0.78 4.54
CA SER A 154 22.15 2.20 4.80
C SER A 154 21.15 2.86 3.82
N THR A 155 20.87 2.25 2.67
CA THR A 155 20.09 2.88 1.58
C THR A 155 18.74 2.21 1.31
N TYR A 156 18.49 0.96 1.72
CA TYR A 156 17.23 0.28 1.43
C TYR A 156 15.98 1.07 1.84
N ALA A 157 15.93 1.53 3.09
CA ALA A 157 14.79 2.31 3.58
C ALA A 157 14.65 3.67 2.89
N SER A 158 15.76 4.34 2.58
CA SER A 158 15.73 5.65 1.94
C SER A 158 15.35 5.56 0.46
N ILE A 159 15.73 4.50 -0.25
CA ILE A 159 15.28 4.21 -1.63
C ILE A 159 13.76 4.08 -1.64
N ILE A 160 13.21 3.20 -0.79
CA ILE A 160 11.76 2.94 -0.71
C ILE A 160 10.97 4.20 -0.34
N ASN A 161 11.45 5.00 0.60
CA ASN A 161 10.81 6.26 0.96
C ASN A 161 10.90 7.28 -0.19
N THR A 162 12.04 7.37 -0.86
CA THR A 162 12.25 8.36 -1.94
C THR A 162 11.34 8.10 -3.14
N ILE A 163 11.18 6.83 -3.55
CA ILE A 163 10.30 6.50 -4.68
C ILE A 163 8.82 6.74 -4.37
N GLN A 164 8.44 6.60 -3.09
CA GLN A 164 7.07 6.92 -2.63
C GLN A 164 6.85 8.43 -2.52
N ASP A 165 7.74 9.15 -1.86
CA ASP A 165 7.64 10.60 -1.64
C ASP A 165 7.63 11.39 -2.96
N ARG A 166 8.35 10.89 -3.98
CA ARG A 166 8.36 11.49 -5.32
C ARG A 166 7.19 11.06 -6.20
N GLY A 167 6.32 10.17 -5.73
CA GLY A 167 5.11 9.74 -6.43
C GLY A 167 5.37 8.76 -7.58
N TYR A 168 6.52 8.09 -7.63
CA TYR A 168 6.77 7.01 -8.59
C TYR A 168 6.02 5.74 -8.21
N VAL A 169 5.91 5.48 -6.91
CA VAL A 169 5.26 4.30 -6.36
C VAL A 169 4.30 4.72 -5.26
N TRP A 170 3.19 4.02 -5.12
CA TRP A 170 2.25 4.19 -4.01
C TRP A 170 1.87 2.82 -3.43
N LYS A 171 1.38 2.81 -2.19
CA LYS A 171 1.01 1.57 -1.49
C LYS A 171 -0.48 1.28 -1.60
N ARG A 172 -0.84 0.08 -2.05
CA ARG A 172 -2.19 -0.48 -1.94
C ARG A 172 -2.17 -1.64 -0.96
N GLY A 173 -2.46 -1.37 0.30
CA GLY A 173 -2.20 -2.34 1.37
C GLY A 173 -0.70 -2.53 1.57
N SER A 174 -0.22 -3.77 1.42
CA SER A 174 1.20 -4.17 1.45
C SER A 174 1.91 -3.97 0.11
N ALA A 175 1.17 -4.04 -1.01
CA ALA A 175 1.72 -3.98 -2.35
C ALA A 175 2.21 -2.59 -2.75
N LEU A 176 3.35 -2.54 -3.43
CA LEU A 176 3.90 -1.38 -4.12
C LEU A 176 3.40 -1.35 -5.56
N VAL A 177 2.73 -0.25 -5.93
CA VAL A 177 2.14 -0.06 -7.25
C VAL A 177 2.82 1.12 -7.95
N PRO A 178 3.35 0.95 -9.17
CA PRO A 178 3.92 2.06 -9.94
C PRO A 178 2.82 3.03 -10.40
N SER A 179 3.15 4.32 -10.42
CA SER A 179 2.31 5.35 -11.04
C SER A 179 2.62 5.46 -12.53
N TRP A 180 1.71 6.07 -13.30
CA TRP A 180 1.95 6.35 -14.73
C TRP A 180 3.16 7.26 -14.97
N ILE A 181 3.51 8.11 -14.00
CA ILE A 181 4.73 8.93 -14.07
C ILE A 181 5.97 8.03 -14.03
N ALA A 182 5.96 6.95 -13.24
CA ALA A 182 7.05 5.98 -13.22
C ALA A 182 7.23 5.29 -14.57
N PHE A 183 6.15 4.88 -15.25
CA PHE A 183 6.23 4.33 -16.60
C PHE A 183 6.86 5.30 -17.59
N ALA A 184 6.45 6.58 -17.57
CA ALA A 184 7.04 7.59 -18.47
C ALA A 184 8.53 7.82 -18.20
N VAL A 185 8.93 7.91 -16.93
CA VAL A 185 10.34 8.11 -16.55
C VAL A 185 11.20 6.88 -16.84
N ILE A 186 10.72 5.68 -16.51
CA ILE A 186 11.45 4.45 -16.77
C ILE A 186 11.55 4.21 -18.29
N GLY A 187 10.47 4.39 -19.05
CA GLY A 187 10.51 4.28 -20.51
C GLY A 187 11.50 5.26 -21.15
N LEU A 188 11.54 6.52 -20.69
CA LEU A 188 12.55 7.50 -21.12
C LEU A 188 13.98 6.99 -20.85
N LEU A 189 14.22 6.47 -19.64
CA LEU A 189 15.54 6.00 -19.24
C LEU A 189 15.92 4.73 -19.99
N GLU A 190 15.03 3.77 -20.17
CA GLU A 190 15.30 2.54 -20.93
C GLU A 190 15.63 2.82 -22.39
N GLN A 191 14.90 3.74 -23.04
CA GLN A 191 15.08 4.04 -24.46
C GLN A 191 16.32 4.88 -24.75
N HIS A 192 16.61 5.89 -23.92
CA HIS A 192 17.67 6.87 -24.21
C HIS A 192 18.90 6.74 -23.31
N PHE A 193 18.76 6.09 -22.17
CA PHE A 193 19.78 6.01 -21.12
C PHE A 193 19.88 4.60 -20.52
N GLY A 194 19.63 3.54 -21.31
CA GLY A 194 19.41 2.18 -20.80
C GLY A 194 20.52 1.68 -19.86
N CYS A 195 21.78 2.06 -20.13
CA CYS A 195 22.91 1.72 -19.27
C CYS A 195 22.80 2.28 -17.83
N LEU A 196 22.11 3.42 -17.62
CA LEU A 196 21.96 4.04 -16.30
C LEU A 196 20.92 3.34 -15.42
N VAL A 197 20.03 2.53 -16.00
CA VAL A 197 18.97 1.79 -15.30
C VAL A 197 19.16 0.28 -15.36
N ASP A 198 20.23 -0.17 -16.00
CA ASP A 198 20.63 -1.56 -16.02
C ASP A 198 21.03 -2.04 -14.61
N TYR A 199 20.55 -3.22 -14.25
CA TYR A 199 20.75 -3.77 -12.91
C TYR A 199 22.22 -4.12 -12.66
N ASP A 200 22.89 -4.73 -13.64
CA ASP A 200 24.28 -5.13 -13.52
C ASP A 200 25.19 -3.89 -13.47
N PHE A 201 24.87 -2.86 -14.24
CA PHE A 201 25.57 -1.57 -14.18
C PHE A 201 25.49 -0.95 -12.78
N THR A 202 24.29 -0.89 -12.21
CA THR A 202 24.07 -0.28 -10.89
C THR A 202 24.80 -1.07 -9.80
N ALA A 203 24.76 -2.41 -9.86
CA ALA A 203 25.48 -3.26 -8.95
C ALA A 203 27.01 -3.11 -9.07
N ALA A 204 27.53 -3.00 -10.29
CA ALA A 204 28.95 -2.78 -10.55
C ALA A 204 29.43 -1.43 -10.00
N MET A 205 28.64 -0.36 -10.19
CA MET A 205 28.95 0.96 -9.62
C MET A 205 29.09 0.91 -8.10
N GLU A 206 28.19 0.19 -7.41
CA GLU A 206 28.27 0.03 -5.97
C GLU A 206 29.52 -0.75 -5.53
N ASP A 207 29.95 -1.76 -6.30
CA ASP A 207 31.21 -2.48 -6.06
C ASP A 207 32.45 -1.60 -6.27
N GLU A 208 32.41 -0.68 -7.23
CA GLU A 208 33.47 0.30 -7.48
C GLU A 208 33.56 1.30 -6.30
N LEU A 209 32.43 1.73 -5.74
CA LEU A 209 32.39 2.55 -4.54
C LEU A 209 32.97 1.81 -3.32
N ASP A 210 32.68 0.51 -3.16
CA ASP A 210 33.30 -0.33 -2.13
C ASP A 210 34.82 -0.49 -2.35
N SER A 211 35.26 -0.53 -3.61
CA SER A 211 36.69 -0.56 -3.97
C SER A 211 37.40 0.75 -3.60
N ILE A 212 36.72 1.90 -3.73
CA ILE A 212 37.22 3.18 -3.24
C ILE A 212 37.30 3.19 -1.70
N ALA A 213 36.26 2.71 -1.01
CA ALA A 213 36.22 2.65 0.45
C ALA A 213 37.32 1.76 1.04
N SER A 214 37.65 0.65 0.38
CA SER A 214 38.76 -0.24 0.78
C SER A 214 40.15 0.28 0.39
N GLY A 215 40.24 1.38 -0.36
CA GLY A 215 41.49 1.95 -0.86
C GLY A 215 42.09 1.24 -2.08
N ALA A 216 41.35 0.32 -2.70
CA ALA A 216 41.77 -0.38 -3.92
C ALA A 216 41.62 0.47 -5.20
N GLN A 217 40.83 1.54 -5.16
CA GLN A 217 40.59 2.43 -6.29
C GLN A 217 40.64 3.91 -5.85
N HIS A 218 41.19 4.78 -6.71
CA HIS A 218 41.25 6.21 -6.45
C HIS A 218 39.97 6.92 -6.90
N ARG A 219 39.39 7.72 -5.98
CA ARG A 219 38.16 8.49 -6.21
C ARG A 219 38.20 9.37 -7.46
N THR A 220 39.29 10.10 -7.68
CA THR A 220 39.38 11.08 -8.79
C THR A 220 39.41 10.38 -10.13
N ASP A 221 40.10 9.25 -10.23
CA ASP A 221 40.22 8.47 -11.46
C ASP A 221 38.85 7.92 -11.84
N TRP A 222 38.14 7.31 -10.87
CA TRP A 222 36.78 6.83 -11.08
C TRP A 222 35.81 7.93 -11.54
N LEU A 223 35.80 9.09 -10.86
CA LEU A 223 34.94 10.22 -11.23
C LEU A 223 35.26 10.76 -12.62
N THR A 224 36.54 10.80 -12.99
CA THR A 224 36.99 11.28 -14.30
C THR A 224 36.50 10.35 -15.39
N ASP A 225 36.70 9.06 -15.21
CA ASP A 225 36.28 8.02 -16.15
C ASP A 225 34.76 7.97 -16.30
N PHE A 226 34.02 7.96 -15.18
CA PHE A 226 32.56 7.94 -15.21
C PHE A 226 31.97 9.19 -15.90
N TYR A 227 32.53 10.38 -15.64
CA TYR A 227 31.95 11.62 -16.14
C TYR A 227 32.40 11.99 -17.56
N PHE A 228 33.68 11.83 -17.88
CA PHE A 228 34.28 12.22 -19.17
C PHE A 228 34.52 11.05 -20.13
N GLY A 229 34.45 9.81 -19.63
CA GLY A 229 34.67 8.59 -20.41
C GLY A 229 36.11 8.09 -20.33
N SER A 230 36.30 6.78 -20.51
CA SER A 230 37.60 6.15 -20.63
C SER A 230 37.53 4.88 -21.48
N GLU A 231 38.60 4.56 -22.20
CA GLU A 231 38.72 3.31 -22.97
C GLU A 231 38.94 2.08 -22.07
N GLN A 232 39.23 2.30 -20.79
CA GLN A 232 39.54 1.28 -19.79
C GLN A 232 38.29 0.76 -19.05
N GLY A 233 37.13 1.40 -19.25
CA GLY A 233 35.87 0.97 -18.66
C GLY A 233 35.41 -0.39 -19.19
N GLY A 234 34.70 -1.15 -18.35
CA GLY A 234 34.05 -2.41 -18.77
C GLY A 234 33.13 -2.19 -19.98
N VAL A 235 32.93 -3.24 -20.78
CA VAL A 235 32.36 -3.20 -22.15
C VAL A 235 30.97 -2.55 -22.24
N MET A 236 30.25 -2.34 -21.12
CA MET A 236 28.95 -1.63 -21.06
C MET A 236 28.88 -0.54 -19.98
N SER A 237 30.03 -0.03 -19.54
CA SER A 237 30.09 1.06 -18.56
C SER A 237 29.80 2.42 -19.19
N VAL A 238 29.23 3.34 -18.41
CA VAL A 238 29.08 4.75 -18.80
C VAL A 238 30.42 5.36 -19.22
N ALA A 239 31.52 4.96 -18.59
CA ALA A 239 32.86 5.38 -18.96
C ALA A 239 33.21 4.96 -20.40
N HIS A 240 32.96 3.69 -20.77
CA HIS A 240 33.21 3.19 -22.12
C HIS A 240 32.32 3.85 -23.19
N LEU A 241 31.10 4.26 -22.81
CA LEU A 241 30.17 4.99 -23.69
C LEU A 241 30.56 6.48 -23.91
N GLY A 242 31.72 6.91 -23.42
CA GLY A 242 32.22 8.28 -23.57
C GLY A 242 31.81 9.22 -22.44
N GLY A 243 31.39 8.68 -21.29
CA GLY A 243 31.12 9.41 -20.07
C GLY A 243 29.71 10.00 -19.98
N LEU A 244 29.25 10.18 -18.74
CA LEU A 244 27.90 10.70 -18.44
C LEU A 244 27.62 12.04 -19.13
N LYS A 245 28.62 12.92 -19.19
CA LYS A 245 28.47 14.25 -19.80
C LYS A 245 28.08 14.16 -21.27
N LYS A 246 28.69 13.24 -22.02
CA LYS A 246 28.40 13.04 -23.45
C LYS A 246 27.06 12.34 -23.62
N LEU A 247 26.78 11.33 -22.79
CA LEU A 247 25.53 10.58 -22.82
C LEU A 247 24.30 11.50 -22.67
N VAL A 248 24.34 12.42 -21.71
CA VAL A 248 23.22 13.35 -21.46
C VAL A 248 23.24 14.55 -22.42
N GLY A 249 24.43 15.00 -22.84
CA GLY A 249 24.56 16.24 -23.60
C GLY A 249 24.16 16.18 -25.07
N VAL A 250 24.13 14.99 -25.68
CA VAL A 250 23.95 14.86 -27.14
C VAL A 250 22.49 14.58 -27.54
N ASN A 251 21.72 13.90 -26.69
CA ASN A 251 20.46 13.29 -27.13
C ASN A 251 19.19 14.07 -26.72
N LEU A 252 19.29 15.18 -26.00
CA LEU A 252 18.11 15.85 -25.42
C LEU A 252 17.16 16.49 -26.44
N GLU A 253 17.67 16.95 -27.59
CA GLU A 253 16.84 17.63 -28.61
C GLU A 253 16.06 16.64 -29.49
N GLU A 254 16.48 15.37 -29.54
CA GLU A 254 15.86 14.31 -30.35
C GLU A 254 14.75 13.56 -29.60
N ILE A 255 14.63 13.76 -28.28
CA ILE A 255 13.63 13.09 -27.44
C ILE A 255 12.27 13.79 -27.62
N ASP A 256 11.32 13.08 -28.24
CA ASP A 256 9.94 13.56 -28.32
C ASP A 256 9.24 13.41 -26.95
N ALA A 257 9.09 14.53 -26.25
CA ALA A 257 8.36 14.58 -24.98
C ALA A 257 6.91 14.06 -25.12
N ARG A 258 6.28 14.22 -26.28
CA ARG A 258 4.92 13.70 -26.51
C ARG A 258 4.92 12.17 -26.49
N GLU A 259 5.89 11.54 -27.12
CA GLU A 259 6.03 10.08 -27.16
C GLU A 259 6.36 9.55 -25.77
N VAL A 260 7.34 10.12 -25.08
CA VAL A 260 7.72 9.75 -23.71
C VAL A 260 6.54 9.79 -22.73
N ASN A 261 5.68 10.79 -22.88
CA ASN A 261 4.49 10.93 -22.04
C ASN A 261 3.27 10.17 -22.56
N SER A 262 3.40 9.30 -23.57
CA SER A 262 2.32 8.49 -24.13
C SER A 262 2.66 7.01 -23.99
N ILE A 263 2.03 6.35 -23.02
CA ILE A 263 2.28 4.95 -22.66
C ILE A 263 1.24 4.07 -23.38
N PRO A 264 1.64 3.24 -24.36
CA PRO A 264 0.70 2.36 -25.04
C PRO A 264 0.17 1.27 -24.11
N LEU A 265 -1.13 1.00 -24.17
CA LEU A 265 -1.77 -0.07 -23.39
C LEU A 265 -2.13 -1.27 -24.26
N PHE A 266 -3.07 -1.07 -25.18
CA PHE A 266 -3.62 -2.09 -26.07
C PHE A 266 -4.32 -1.43 -27.25
N THR A 267 -4.66 -2.25 -28.24
CA THR A 267 -5.52 -1.85 -29.36
C THR A 267 -6.95 -2.28 -29.06
N ASP A 268 -7.93 -1.38 -29.24
CA ASP A 268 -9.34 -1.68 -28.99
C ASP A 268 -9.98 -2.55 -30.10
N GLU A 269 -11.24 -2.95 -29.92
CA GLU A 269 -11.97 -3.82 -30.87
C GLU A 269 -12.09 -3.22 -32.28
N ALA A 270 -11.97 -1.90 -32.41
CA ALA A 270 -12.02 -1.20 -33.69
C ALA A 270 -10.62 -0.96 -34.30
N GLY A 271 -9.57 -1.54 -33.72
CA GLY A 271 -8.20 -1.42 -34.22
C GLY A 271 -7.52 -0.09 -33.87
N ARG A 272 -8.00 0.64 -32.85
CA ARG A 272 -7.44 1.95 -32.45
C ARG A 272 -6.52 1.77 -31.24
N ASP A 273 -5.39 2.45 -31.27
CA ASP A 273 -4.46 2.42 -30.15
C ASP A 273 -4.97 3.27 -28.98
N VAL A 274 -5.02 2.64 -27.82
CA VAL A 274 -5.36 3.28 -26.55
C VAL A 274 -4.07 3.53 -25.78
N VAL A 275 -3.83 4.79 -25.43
CA VAL A 275 -2.63 5.22 -24.71
C VAL A 275 -2.99 5.94 -23.42
N VAL A 276 -2.16 5.81 -22.40
CA VAL A 276 -2.19 6.69 -21.22
C VAL A 276 -1.24 7.84 -21.45
N ARG A 277 -1.75 9.06 -21.31
CA ARG A 277 -0.94 10.27 -21.40
C ARG A 277 -0.71 10.89 -20.05
N VAL A 278 0.55 11.17 -19.74
CA VAL A 278 0.96 11.82 -18.49
C VAL A 278 1.03 13.33 -18.70
N GLY A 279 -0.07 14.02 -18.38
CA GLY A 279 -0.19 15.46 -18.54
C GLY A 279 0.18 16.25 -17.27
N ARG A 280 0.21 17.59 -17.41
CA ARG A 280 0.44 18.52 -16.28
C ARG A 280 -0.55 18.34 -15.12
N TYR A 281 -1.78 17.92 -15.43
CA TYR A 281 -2.87 17.79 -14.46
C TYR A 281 -3.08 16.35 -13.96
N GLY A 282 -2.32 15.38 -14.48
CA GLY A 282 -2.45 13.97 -14.13
C GLY A 282 -2.49 13.05 -15.37
N PRO A 283 -2.56 11.74 -15.15
CA PRO A 283 -2.74 10.75 -16.20
C PRO A 283 -4.16 10.79 -16.77
N TYR A 284 -4.30 10.57 -18.08
CA TYR A 284 -5.59 10.43 -18.75
C TYR A 284 -5.45 9.47 -19.94
N LEU A 285 -6.53 8.77 -20.29
CA LEU A 285 -6.62 7.96 -21.49
C LEU A 285 -6.82 8.84 -22.72
N GLU A 286 -6.19 8.48 -23.83
CA GLU A 286 -6.39 9.09 -25.13
C GLU A 286 -6.47 7.99 -26.21
N ARG A 287 -7.42 8.14 -27.14
CA ARG A 287 -7.45 7.40 -28.41
C ARG A 287 -7.92 8.31 -29.53
N VAL A 288 -7.60 7.94 -30.76
CA VAL A 288 -8.06 8.66 -31.96
C VAL A 288 -9.31 7.97 -32.52
N VAL A 289 -10.41 8.71 -32.69
CA VAL A 289 -11.67 8.21 -33.27
C VAL A 289 -12.01 9.09 -34.47
N GLY A 290 -11.84 8.56 -35.68
CA GLY A 290 -11.92 9.37 -36.90
C GLY A 290 -10.80 10.42 -36.90
N ASP A 291 -11.18 11.69 -37.00
CA ASP A 291 -10.24 12.83 -36.93
C ASP A 291 -10.17 13.48 -35.54
N GLU A 292 -10.90 12.96 -34.55
CA GLU A 292 -11.00 13.54 -33.21
C GLU A 292 -10.24 12.74 -32.14
N GLN A 293 -9.74 13.43 -31.12
CA GLN A 293 -9.11 12.82 -29.95
C GLN A 293 -10.16 12.63 -28.86
N GLN A 294 -10.49 11.38 -28.57
CA GLN A 294 -11.31 11.04 -27.41
C GLN A 294 -10.42 10.90 -26.19
N ARG A 295 -10.81 11.52 -25.07
CA ARG A 295 -10.05 11.51 -23.82
C ARG A 295 -10.93 11.14 -22.64
N ALA A 296 -10.35 10.46 -21.65
CA ALA A 296 -10.99 10.19 -20.37
C ALA A 296 -9.99 10.35 -19.23
N ASN A 297 -10.40 10.97 -18.13
CA ASN A 297 -9.52 11.13 -16.97
C ASN A 297 -9.26 9.77 -16.30
N LEU A 298 -8.06 9.59 -15.75
CA LEU A 298 -7.72 8.43 -14.93
C LEU A 298 -7.58 8.83 -13.47
N SER A 299 -8.08 7.95 -12.59
CA SER A 299 -7.88 8.08 -11.14
C SER A 299 -6.45 7.68 -10.77
N ASP A 300 -5.85 8.40 -9.82
CA ASP A 300 -4.53 8.07 -9.25
C ASP A 300 -4.55 6.77 -8.44
N ASP A 301 -5.73 6.31 -7.98
CA ASP A 301 -5.87 5.12 -7.15
C ASP A 301 -6.18 3.85 -7.97
N LEU A 302 -6.26 3.95 -9.30
CA LEU A 302 -6.42 2.81 -10.22
C LEU A 302 -5.05 2.22 -10.60
N PRO A 303 -4.72 0.98 -10.21
CA PRO A 303 -3.49 0.32 -10.64
C PRO A 303 -3.45 0.12 -12.15
N PRO A 304 -2.25 0.20 -12.76
CA PRO A 304 -2.07 0.02 -14.20
C PRO A 304 -2.62 -1.28 -14.77
N ASP A 305 -2.50 -2.40 -14.06
CA ASP A 305 -2.98 -3.72 -14.48
C ASP A 305 -4.50 -3.90 -14.35
N GLU A 306 -5.15 -3.08 -13.52
CA GLU A 306 -6.62 -3.06 -13.44
C GLU A 306 -7.24 -2.27 -14.60
N LEU A 307 -6.46 -1.48 -15.34
CA LEU A 307 -6.93 -0.71 -16.49
C LEU A 307 -7.10 -1.60 -17.74
N THR A 308 -8.16 -2.40 -17.73
CA THR A 308 -8.53 -3.29 -18.85
C THR A 308 -9.26 -2.55 -19.96
N ALA A 309 -9.41 -3.19 -21.13
CA ALA A 309 -10.22 -2.67 -22.24
C ALA A 309 -11.65 -2.31 -21.82
N GLU A 310 -12.29 -3.15 -21.00
CA GLU A 310 -13.64 -2.90 -20.49
C GLU A 310 -13.71 -1.63 -19.63
N ILE A 311 -12.73 -1.40 -18.76
CA ILE A 311 -12.67 -0.19 -17.93
C ILE A 311 -12.37 1.04 -18.80
N ALA A 312 -11.45 0.92 -19.76
CA ALA A 312 -11.15 2.01 -20.67
C ALA A 312 -12.37 2.46 -21.48
N GLU A 313 -13.17 1.53 -22.01
CA GLU A 313 -14.41 1.87 -22.73
C GLU A 313 -15.44 2.55 -21.83
N LYS A 314 -15.62 2.08 -20.57
CA LYS A 314 -16.48 2.74 -19.59
C LYS A 314 -16.04 4.18 -19.31
N LEU A 315 -14.72 4.39 -19.18
CA LEU A 315 -14.16 5.72 -18.98
C LEU A 315 -14.35 6.62 -20.20
N PHE A 316 -14.14 6.10 -21.42
CA PHE A 316 -14.39 6.84 -22.67
C PHE A 316 -15.86 7.18 -22.90
N ALA A 317 -16.78 6.35 -22.41
CA ALA A 317 -18.22 6.63 -22.45
C ALA A 317 -18.64 7.71 -21.44
N THR A 318 -17.80 8.02 -20.45
CA THR A 318 -18.11 9.04 -19.44
C THR A 318 -17.95 10.44 -20.06
N PRO A 319 -19.01 11.28 -20.09
CA PRO A 319 -18.91 12.61 -20.67
C PRO A 319 -17.93 13.51 -19.92
N VAL A 320 -17.06 14.21 -20.66
CA VAL A 320 -16.08 15.16 -20.08
C VAL A 320 -16.77 16.33 -19.36
N GLU A 321 -17.94 16.73 -19.86
CA GLU A 321 -18.78 17.78 -19.26
C GLU A 321 -19.48 17.31 -17.97
N GLY A 322 -19.46 16.00 -17.68
CA GLY A 322 -20.14 15.39 -16.56
C GLY A 322 -21.64 15.22 -16.76
N ARG A 323 -22.30 14.62 -15.78
CA ARG A 323 -23.75 14.51 -15.73
C ARG A 323 -24.34 15.71 -15.01
N SER A 324 -25.21 16.46 -15.68
CA SER A 324 -26.00 17.52 -15.03
C SER A 324 -26.94 16.94 -13.98
N LEU A 325 -26.89 17.49 -12.77
CA LEU A 325 -27.76 17.11 -11.64
C LEU A 325 -28.90 18.11 -11.44
N GLY A 326 -28.82 19.30 -12.06
CA GLY A 326 -29.78 20.38 -11.93
C GLY A 326 -29.15 21.68 -11.42
N THR A 327 -29.98 22.64 -11.02
CA THR A 327 -29.55 23.99 -10.61
C THR A 327 -29.62 24.17 -9.10
N ASP A 328 -28.56 24.69 -8.49
CA ASP A 328 -28.54 25.09 -7.08
C ASP A 328 -29.54 26.24 -6.84
N PRO A 329 -30.57 26.06 -6.00
CA PRO A 329 -31.58 27.10 -5.76
C PRO A 329 -31.04 28.35 -5.05
N VAL A 330 -29.88 28.27 -4.40
CA VAL A 330 -29.28 29.40 -3.68
C VAL A 330 -28.43 30.26 -4.60
N THR A 331 -27.61 29.64 -5.44
CA THR A 331 -26.66 30.35 -6.31
C THR A 331 -27.17 30.52 -7.74
N GLY A 332 -28.12 29.70 -8.18
CA GLY A 332 -28.58 29.64 -9.57
C GLY A 332 -27.60 28.94 -10.51
N HIS A 333 -26.51 28.35 -10.00
CA HIS A 333 -25.50 27.66 -10.80
C HIS A 333 -25.92 26.23 -11.11
N GLU A 334 -25.58 25.74 -12.30
CA GLU A 334 -25.74 24.33 -12.65
C GLU A 334 -24.72 23.48 -11.89
N ILE A 335 -25.17 22.35 -11.35
CA ILE A 335 -24.32 21.37 -10.66
C ILE A 335 -24.14 20.15 -11.53
N VAL A 336 -22.89 19.74 -11.74
CA VAL A 336 -22.52 18.58 -12.56
C VAL A 336 -21.68 17.58 -11.77
N ALA A 337 -21.90 16.28 -12.01
CA ALA A 337 -21.07 15.19 -11.49
C ALA A 337 -20.06 14.74 -12.56
N LYS A 338 -18.77 14.66 -12.20
CA LYS A 338 -17.66 14.39 -13.12
C LYS A 338 -16.72 13.34 -12.55
N GLU A 339 -16.01 12.65 -13.45
CA GLU A 339 -14.87 11.80 -13.09
C GLU A 339 -13.58 12.63 -13.08
N GLY A 340 -12.87 12.63 -11.95
CA GLY A 340 -11.65 13.40 -11.73
C GLY A 340 -10.47 12.52 -11.34
N ARG A 341 -9.30 13.15 -11.26
CA ARG A 341 -8.04 12.48 -10.87
C ARG A 341 -8.10 11.80 -9.49
N TYR A 342 -8.88 12.36 -8.57
CA TYR A 342 -9.02 11.84 -7.20
C TYR A 342 -10.30 11.03 -7.02
N GLY A 343 -10.92 10.60 -8.13
CA GLY A 343 -12.22 9.95 -8.17
C GLY A 343 -13.37 10.89 -8.52
N PRO A 344 -14.61 10.38 -8.43
CA PRO A 344 -15.80 11.12 -8.82
C PRO A 344 -16.08 12.30 -7.88
N TYR A 345 -16.54 13.41 -8.44
CA TYR A 345 -16.81 14.64 -7.71
C TYR A 345 -17.98 15.43 -8.34
N VAL A 346 -18.60 16.29 -7.55
CA VAL A 346 -19.55 17.31 -8.01
C VAL A 346 -18.89 18.67 -8.06
N THR A 347 -19.28 19.50 -9.02
CA THR A 347 -18.83 20.88 -9.14
C THR A 347 -19.97 21.77 -9.64
N GLU A 348 -19.97 23.02 -9.23
CA GLU A 348 -20.83 24.03 -9.87
C GLU A 348 -20.18 24.54 -11.17
N VAL A 349 -21.02 24.88 -12.13
CA VAL A 349 -20.65 25.56 -13.38
C VAL A 349 -20.90 27.06 -13.16
N LEU A 350 -19.82 27.83 -13.14
CA LEU A 350 -19.91 29.27 -13.06
C LEU A 350 -20.21 29.83 -14.46
N PRO A 351 -21.09 30.83 -14.60
CA PRO A 351 -21.29 31.50 -15.88
C PRO A 351 -19.98 32.13 -16.35
N ASP A 352 -19.59 31.83 -17.58
CA ASP A 352 -18.49 32.55 -18.23
C ASP A 352 -18.94 33.98 -18.49
N ASP A 353 -18.30 34.97 -17.87
CA ASP A 353 -18.37 36.34 -18.38
C ASP A 353 -17.86 36.30 -19.83
N GLU A 354 -18.77 36.48 -20.81
CA GLU A 354 -18.45 36.61 -22.22
C GLU A 354 -17.36 37.67 -22.40
N ALA A 355 -16.15 37.23 -22.72
CA ALA A 355 -15.16 38.04 -23.41
C ALA A 355 -14.94 37.41 -24.79
N PRO A 356 -14.93 38.18 -25.88
CA PRO A 356 -15.05 37.63 -27.22
C PRO A 356 -13.87 36.72 -27.57
N SER A 357 -14.21 35.56 -28.12
CA SER A 357 -13.30 34.70 -28.84
C SER A 357 -12.82 35.41 -30.12
N ASP A 358 -11.70 36.11 -30.06
CA ASP A 358 -10.79 36.27 -31.20
C ASP A 358 -9.49 36.98 -30.79
N ALA A 359 -8.41 36.21 -30.60
CA ALA A 359 -7.05 36.70 -30.79
C ALA A 359 -6.08 35.52 -31.04
N PRO A 360 -5.22 35.59 -32.07
CA PRO A 360 -4.42 34.44 -32.52
C PRO A 360 -3.26 34.12 -31.60
N LYS A 361 -2.98 32.81 -31.45
CA LYS A 361 -1.78 32.25 -30.82
C LYS A 361 -0.51 32.86 -31.44
N LYS A 362 0.31 33.57 -30.65
CA LYS A 362 1.71 33.88 -31.00
C LYS A 362 2.67 33.20 -30.03
N GLY A 363 3.71 32.60 -30.61
CA GLY A 363 4.67 31.67 -30.00
C GLY A 363 5.63 32.26 -28.94
N PRO A 364 6.60 31.46 -28.49
CA PRO A 364 7.31 31.68 -27.24
C PRO A 364 8.40 32.75 -27.38
N LYS A 365 8.45 33.71 -26.46
CA LYS A 365 9.64 34.54 -26.24
C LYS A 365 10.14 34.39 -24.79
N LYS A 366 11.42 34.01 -24.69
CA LYS A 366 12.28 33.95 -23.49
C LYS A 366 12.38 35.32 -22.78
N GLY A 367 12.33 35.32 -21.45
CA GLY A 367 12.77 36.45 -20.60
C GLY A 367 11.98 36.57 -19.28
N PRO A 368 12.63 36.89 -18.13
CA PRO A 368 12.08 36.60 -16.80
C PRO A 368 11.17 37.71 -16.27
N LYS A 369 9.88 37.39 -16.03
CA LYS A 369 8.98 38.15 -15.14
C LYS A 369 8.09 37.17 -14.38
N LYS A 370 8.57 36.68 -13.24
CA LYS A 370 7.88 35.66 -12.43
C LYS A 370 6.87 36.24 -11.42
N ASP A 371 6.79 37.56 -11.27
CA ASP A 371 6.02 38.14 -10.15
C ASP A 371 4.74 38.92 -10.54
N SER A 372 4.42 39.07 -11.84
CA SER A 372 3.21 39.82 -12.26
C SER A 372 2.05 38.96 -12.78
N ALA A 373 2.25 37.65 -13.01
CA ALA A 373 1.18 36.76 -13.50
C ALA A 373 0.29 36.19 -12.37
N LYS A 374 0.75 36.23 -11.11
CA LYS A 374 0.01 35.68 -9.96
C LYS A 374 -1.09 36.61 -9.44
N ALA A 375 -1.04 37.91 -9.77
CA ALA A 375 -1.98 38.90 -9.27
C ALA A 375 -3.29 39.00 -10.10
N ALA A 376 -3.28 38.61 -11.38
CA ALA A 376 -4.45 38.74 -12.26
C ALA A 376 -5.42 37.54 -12.20
N ALA A 377 -4.96 36.36 -11.77
CA ALA A 377 -5.79 35.15 -11.65
C ALA A 377 -6.62 35.08 -10.35
N ALA A 378 -6.46 36.03 -9.43
CA ALA A 378 -7.09 36.02 -8.11
C ALA A 378 -8.50 36.66 -8.07
N LYS A 379 -9.04 37.15 -9.19
CA LYS A 379 -10.33 37.87 -9.24
C LYS A 379 -11.53 37.05 -9.73
N LYS A 380 -11.35 35.82 -10.24
CA LYS A 380 -12.48 34.95 -10.59
C LYS A 380 -12.83 34.03 -9.42
N PRO A 381 -14.10 33.94 -8.99
CA PRO A 381 -14.51 32.95 -8.00
C PRO A 381 -14.18 31.55 -8.55
N LYS A 382 -13.61 30.69 -7.72
CA LYS A 382 -13.38 29.28 -8.09
C LYS A 382 -14.68 28.52 -7.90
N PRO A 383 -15.03 27.60 -8.81
CA PRO A 383 -16.21 26.77 -8.62
C PRO A 383 -16.04 25.94 -7.34
N ARG A 384 -17.10 25.85 -6.54
CA ARG A 384 -17.18 24.90 -5.43
C ARG A 384 -17.15 23.48 -5.97
N THR A 385 -16.39 22.61 -5.31
CA THR A 385 -16.27 21.19 -5.65
C THR A 385 -16.42 20.32 -4.41
N GLY A 386 -17.03 19.15 -4.54
CA GLY A 386 -17.15 18.16 -3.48
C GLY A 386 -16.92 16.74 -4.01
N SER A 387 -16.00 15.99 -3.40
CA SER A 387 -15.79 14.58 -3.77
C SER A 387 -16.98 13.72 -3.35
N LEU A 388 -17.40 12.78 -4.21
CA LEU A 388 -18.39 11.79 -3.84
C LEU A 388 -17.87 10.89 -2.72
N PHE A 389 -18.80 10.43 -1.89
CA PHE A 389 -18.53 9.44 -0.86
C PHE A 389 -18.33 8.05 -1.44
N LYS A 390 -17.70 7.17 -0.66
CA LYS A 390 -17.39 5.80 -1.14
C LYS A 390 -18.65 5.00 -1.49
N SER A 391 -19.78 5.30 -0.85
CA SER A 391 -21.07 4.66 -1.12
C SER A 391 -21.85 5.28 -2.30
N MET A 392 -21.40 6.42 -2.84
CA MET A 392 -22.08 7.13 -3.92
C MET A 392 -21.48 6.74 -5.28
N SER A 393 -22.30 6.80 -6.35
CA SER A 393 -21.82 6.64 -7.72
C SER A 393 -22.27 7.80 -8.60
N LEU A 394 -21.54 8.03 -9.70
CA LEU A 394 -21.90 9.05 -10.69
C LEU A 394 -23.28 8.82 -11.31
N GLU A 395 -23.75 7.57 -11.32
CA GLU A 395 -25.04 7.18 -11.88
C GLU A 395 -26.21 7.38 -10.91
N THR A 396 -25.98 7.40 -9.61
CA THR A 396 -27.07 7.48 -8.62
C THR A 396 -27.12 8.80 -7.87
N VAL A 397 -26.03 9.57 -7.83
CA VAL A 397 -25.95 10.83 -7.07
C VAL A 397 -26.98 11.86 -7.55
N ASP A 398 -27.81 12.39 -6.66
CA ASP A 398 -28.81 13.40 -7.02
C ASP A 398 -28.35 14.83 -6.65
N LEU A 399 -29.16 15.83 -7.01
CA LEU A 399 -28.89 17.23 -6.69
C LEU A 399 -28.81 17.48 -5.19
N SER A 400 -29.60 16.77 -4.39
CA SER A 400 -29.65 16.96 -2.94
C SER A 400 -28.36 16.49 -2.28
N ASP A 401 -27.85 15.33 -2.70
CA ASP A 401 -26.55 14.80 -2.30
C ASP A 401 -25.43 15.74 -2.73
N ALA A 402 -25.47 16.23 -3.98
CA ALA A 402 -24.47 17.15 -4.50
C ALA A 402 -24.39 18.46 -3.70
N LEU A 403 -25.54 19.06 -3.36
CA LEU A 403 -25.58 20.27 -2.54
C LEU A 403 -25.06 20.02 -1.12
N ARG A 404 -25.32 18.84 -0.55
CA ARG A 404 -24.70 18.44 0.74
C ARG A 404 -23.19 18.37 0.62
N LEU A 405 -22.65 17.74 -0.43
CA LEU A 405 -21.21 17.66 -0.64
C LEU A 405 -20.57 19.03 -0.87
N LEU A 406 -21.22 19.93 -1.62
CA LEU A 406 -20.77 21.30 -1.88
C LEU A 406 -20.83 22.22 -0.65
N SER A 407 -21.51 21.80 0.41
CA SER A 407 -21.52 22.50 1.70
C SER A 407 -20.27 22.21 2.55
N LEU A 408 -19.43 21.26 2.14
CA LEU A 408 -18.15 20.95 2.78
C LEU A 408 -17.04 21.86 2.20
N PRO A 409 -16.09 22.37 3.02
CA PRO A 409 -15.94 22.22 4.47
C PRO A 409 -17.08 22.83 5.32
N ARG A 410 -17.65 22.05 6.25
CA ARG A 410 -18.67 22.55 7.20
C ARG A 410 -17.98 23.07 8.46
N VAL A 411 -18.25 24.31 8.85
CA VAL A 411 -17.82 24.83 10.16
C VAL A 411 -18.68 24.19 11.25
N VAL A 412 -18.07 23.41 12.13
CA VAL A 412 -18.74 22.76 13.27
C VAL A 412 -18.94 23.76 14.42
N GLY A 413 -17.98 24.66 14.60
CA GLY A 413 -18.02 25.74 15.58
C GLY A 413 -16.61 26.27 15.91
N THR A 414 -16.55 27.29 16.76
CA THR A 414 -15.30 27.87 17.26
C THR A 414 -15.02 27.31 18.65
N GLU A 415 -13.78 26.86 18.88
CA GLU A 415 -13.39 26.38 20.20
C GLU A 415 -13.41 27.52 21.24
N PRO A 416 -14.09 27.33 22.39
CA PRO A 416 -14.11 28.33 23.45
C PRO A 416 -12.69 28.60 23.99
N GLY A 417 -12.25 29.85 23.89
CA GLY A 417 -10.99 30.33 24.50
C GLY A 417 -9.76 30.37 23.58
N THR A 418 -9.80 29.74 22.40
CA THR A 418 -8.69 29.76 21.43
C THR A 418 -9.03 30.46 20.12
N ASP A 419 -10.30 30.82 19.88
CA ASP A 419 -10.84 31.42 18.66
C ASP A 419 -10.53 30.62 17.38
N GLN A 420 -10.21 29.32 17.54
CA GLN A 420 -9.89 28.43 16.43
C GLN A 420 -11.16 27.76 15.91
N GLU A 421 -11.42 27.95 14.61
CA GLU A 421 -12.51 27.26 13.92
C GLU A 421 -12.21 25.78 13.73
N ILE A 422 -13.21 24.95 14.04
CA ILE A 422 -13.21 23.52 13.77
C ILE A 422 -14.07 23.27 12.54
N THR A 423 -13.48 22.65 11.52
CA THR A 423 -14.16 22.32 10.26
C THR A 423 -14.21 20.81 10.04
N ALA A 424 -15.34 20.30 9.58
CA ALA A 424 -15.50 18.93 9.11
C ALA A 424 -15.31 18.89 7.58
N GLN A 425 -14.41 18.02 7.12
CA GLN A 425 -13.98 17.93 5.73
C GLN A 425 -13.84 16.47 5.30
N ASN A 426 -14.10 16.19 4.02
CA ASN A 426 -13.75 14.91 3.43
C ASN A 426 -12.42 15.04 2.66
N GLY A 427 -11.51 14.09 2.85
CA GLY A 427 -10.21 14.08 2.16
C GLY A 427 -9.90 12.72 1.56
N ARG A 428 -8.73 12.58 0.92
CA ARG A 428 -8.28 11.33 0.28
C ARG A 428 -8.36 10.10 1.21
N TYR A 429 -8.12 10.31 2.50
CA TYR A 429 -8.08 9.23 3.50
C TYR A 429 -9.39 9.07 4.28
N GLY A 430 -10.47 9.73 3.84
CA GLY A 430 -11.79 9.71 4.48
C GLY A 430 -12.12 10.98 5.29
N PRO A 431 -13.22 10.93 6.06
CA PRO A 431 -13.77 12.08 6.78
C PRO A 431 -12.88 12.47 7.98
N TYR A 432 -12.69 13.77 8.19
CA TYR A 432 -11.86 14.28 9.27
C TYR A 432 -12.28 15.68 9.75
N LEU A 433 -11.96 15.98 11.01
CA LEU A 433 -12.00 17.32 11.59
C LEU A 433 -10.66 18.01 11.45
N LYS A 434 -10.68 19.32 11.24
CA LYS A 434 -9.50 20.17 11.21
C LYS A 434 -9.68 21.38 12.12
N ARG A 435 -8.72 21.59 13.01
CA ARG A 435 -8.58 22.75 13.91
C ARG A 435 -7.19 23.33 13.71
N GLY A 436 -7.08 24.44 12.99
CA GLY A 436 -5.78 25.01 12.59
C GLY A 436 -4.91 23.99 11.82
N THR A 437 -3.85 23.51 12.45
CA THR A 437 -2.94 22.47 11.91
C THR A 437 -3.21 21.06 12.47
N ASP A 438 -4.13 20.91 13.43
CA ASP A 438 -4.46 19.62 14.04
C ASP A 438 -5.67 18.97 13.35
N SER A 439 -5.45 17.81 12.73
CA SER A 439 -6.47 17.00 12.07
C SER A 439 -6.78 15.72 12.85
N ARG A 440 -8.06 15.33 12.94
CA ARG A 440 -8.56 14.11 13.59
C ARG A 440 -9.53 13.37 12.68
N SER A 441 -9.32 12.07 12.45
CA SER A 441 -10.23 11.26 11.63
C SER A 441 -11.58 11.06 12.31
N LEU A 442 -12.63 10.99 11.50
CA LEU A 442 -13.98 10.59 11.90
C LEU A 442 -14.20 9.11 11.58
N ALA A 443 -15.23 8.51 12.17
CA ALA A 443 -15.54 7.08 12.00
C ALA A 443 -16.21 6.79 10.65
N ASP A 444 -17.10 7.66 10.22
CA ASP A 444 -17.90 7.53 9.00
C ASP A 444 -18.18 8.90 8.35
N GLU A 445 -18.68 8.86 7.13
CA GLU A 445 -18.95 10.05 6.30
C GLU A 445 -20.18 10.83 6.78
N GLU A 446 -21.10 10.19 7.51
CA GLU A 446 -22.31 10.84 8.03
C GLU A 446 -21.96 11.84 9.15
N GLN A 447 -20.95 11.52 9.96
CA GLN A 447 -20.41 12.42 10.98
C GLN A 447 -19.95 13.77 10.44
N LEU A 448 -19.63 13.91 9.14
CA LEU A 448 -19.29 15.22 8.55
C LEU A 448 -20.43 16.24 8.73
N PHE A 449 -21.68 15.77 8.68
CA PHE A 449 -22.86 16.61 8.78
C PHE A 449 -23.45 16.64 10.18
N THR A 450 -23.34 15.56 10.94
CA THR A 450 -24.02 15.40 12.22
C THR A 450 -23.18 15.76 13.43
N ILE A 451 -21.84 15.75 13.33
CA ILE A 451 -20.97 15.96 14.49
C ILE A 451 -21.18 17.34 15.13
N THR A 452 -21.28 17.35 16.45
CA THR A 452 -21.48 18.57 17.25
C THR A 452 -20.15 19.15 17.74
N LEU A 453 -20.15 20.43 18.15
CA LEU A 453 -18.97 21.06 18.73
C LEU A 453 -18.46 20.30 19.97
N ASP A 454 -19.36 19.85 20.84
CA ASP A 454 -19.01 19.12 22.06
C ASP A 454 -18.33 17.78 21.75
N GLU A 455 -18.80 17.05 20.74
CA GLU A 455 -18.20 15.80 20.28
C GLU A 455 -16.83 16.05 19.63
N ALA A 456 -16.72 17.09 18.80
CA ALA A 456 -15.45 17.48 18.21
C ALA A 456 -14.41 17.82 19.30
N LEU A 457 -14.80 18.60 20.32
CA LEU A 457 -13.93 18.93 21.45
C LEU A 457 -13.51 17.70 22.26
N LYS A 458 -14.39 16.71 22.45
CA LYS A 458 -14.04 15.42 23.06
C LYS A 458 -12.97 14.68 22.25
N ILE A 459 -13.12 14.62 20.92
CA ILE A 459 -12.12 13.98 20.03
C ILE A 459 -10.76 14.71 20.12
N TYR A 460 -10.77 16.05 20.21
CA TYR A 460 -9.55 16.84 20.36
C TYR A 460 -8.92 16.73 21.75
N ALA A 461 -9.70 16.47 22.80
CA ALA A 461 -9.20 16.21 24.15
C ALA A 461 -8.48 14.84 24.25
N GLU A 462 -8.81 13.89 23.38
CA GLU A 462 -8.08 12.64 23.31
C GLU A 462 -6.65 12.83 22.77
N PRO A 463 -5.64 12.10 23.31
CA PRO A 463 -4.30 12.10 22.78
C PRO A 463 -4.31 11.80 21.27
N LYS A 464 -3.47 12.50 20.51
CA LYS A 464 -3.36 12.26 19.06
C LYS A 464 -2.87 10.85 18.79
N ARG A 465 -3.80 9.95 18.47
CA ARG A 465 -3.49 8.59 18.05
C ARG A 465 -2.91 8.66 16.65
N ARG A 466 -1.60 8.40 16.53
CA ARG A 466 -0.94 8.25 15.23
C ARG A 466 -1.37 6.91 14.64
N GLY A 467 -2.17 6.94 13.58
CA GLY A 467 -2.53 5.76 12.80
C GLY A 467 -3.99 5.32 12.91
N ARG A 468 -4.41 4.58 11.90
CA ARG A 468 -5.76 4.09 11.60
C ARG A 468 -6.27 3.12 12.69
N GLN A 469 -6.94 3.63 13.72
CA GLN A 469 -7.84 2.83 14.54
C GLN A 469 -9.23 3.50 14.52
N ALA A 470 -10.15 2.86 13.80
CA ALA A 470 -11.57 3.23 13.80
C ALA A 470 -12.16 3.13 15.21
N ALA A 471 -13.23 3.89 15.47
CA ALA A 471 -14.02 3.76 16.70
C ALA A 471 -14.50 2.31 16.89
N ALA A 472 -14.61 1.87 18.15
CA ALA A 472 -14.98 0.49 18.49
C ALA A 472 -16.36 0.15 17.91
N LYS A 473 -16.41 -0.82 16.99
CA LYS A 473 -17.66 -1.33 16.41
C LYS A 473 -18.57 -1.95 17.51
N PRO A 474 -19.91 -1.86 17.37
CA PRO A 474 -20.86 -2.56 18.24
C PRO A 474 -20.61 -4.09 18.26
N PRO A 475 -20.98 -4.80 19.33
CA PRO A 475 -20.81 -6.25 19.42
C PRO A 475 -21.63 -6.98 18.35
N LEU A 476 -21.06 -8.05 17.81
CA LEU A 476 -21.68 -8.93 16.81
C LEU A 476 -22.85 -9.73 17.40
N ARG A 477 -22.79 -10.07 18.70
CA ARG A 477 -23.84 -10.82 19.41
C ARG A 477 -23.68 -10.71 20.92
N GLU A 478 -24.77 -10.68 21.66
CA GLU A 478 -24.79 -10.79 23.13
C GLU A 478 -25.10 -12.23 23.57
N LEU A 479 -24.48 -12.68 24.65
CA LEU A 479 -24.58 -14.02 25.22
C LEU A 479 -24.89 -13.92 26.73
N GLY A 480 -25.13 -15.07 27.37
CA GLY A 480 -25.38 -15.17 28.81
C GLY A 480 -24.21 -14.71 29.69
N ALA A 481 -24.39 -14.80 31.01
CA ALA A 481 -23.36 -14.41 31.97
C ALA A 481 -22.25 -15.47 32.08
N ASP A 482 -20.99 -15.02 32.15
CA ASP A 482 -19.85 -15.90 32.37
C ASP A 482 -19.94 -16.56 33.77
N PRO A 483 -19.78 -17.89 33.91
CA PRO A 483 -19.90 -18.59 35.19
C PRO A 483 -18.86 -18.21 36.24
N VAL A 484 -17.74 -17.60 35.84
CA VAL A 484 -16.63 -17.21 36.71
C VAL A 484 -16.75 -15.74 37.13
N THR A 485 -17.09 -14.84 36.21
CA THR A 485 -17.17 -13.39 36.48
C THR A 485 -18.60 -12.88 36.70
N ALA A 486 -19.62 -13.70 36.42
CA ALA A 486 -21.05 -13.37 36.47
C ALA A 486 -21.45 -12.16 35.57
N LYS A 487 -20.60 -11.78 34.62
CA LYS A 487 -20.82 -10.65 33.70
C LYS A 487 -21.32 -11.10 32.34
N PRO A 488 -22.14 -10.27 31.65
CA PRO A 488 -22.65 -10.62 30.33
C PRO A 488 -21.50 -10.77 29.32
N MET A 489 -21.49 -11.89 28.62
CA MET A 489 -20.53 -12.16 27.56
C MET A 489 -21.02 -11.58 26.23
N VAL A 490 -20.13 -11.05 25.43
CA VAL A 490 -20.44 -10.53 24.08
C VAL A 490 -19.41 -10.99 23.07
N VAL A 491 -19.85 -11.24 21.84
CA VAL A 491 -19.00 -11.51 20.68
C VAL A 491 -18.73 -10.20 19.98
N LYS A 492 -17.46 -9.91 19.69
CA LYS A 492 -17.02 -8.69 18.98
C LYS A 492 -16.13 -9.06 17.80
N GLU A 493 -16.04 -8.15 16.83
CA GLU A 493 -15.12 -8.31 15.69
C GLU A 493 -13.73 -7.78 16.04
N GLY A 494 -12.70 -8.60 15.85
CA GLY A 494 -11.30 -8.24 16.12
C GLY A 494 -10.42 -8.37 14.88
N ARG A 495 -9.19 -7.85 14.97
CA ARG A 495 -8.19 -7.90 13.90
C ARG A 495 -7.89 -9.32 13.37
N PHE A 496 -8.12 -10.33 14.20
CA PHE A 496 -7.83 -11.74 13.92
C PHE A 496 -9.10 -12.60 13.79
N GLY A 497 -10.24 -11.96 13.52
CA GLY A 497 -11.55 -12.59 13.48
C GLY A 497 -12.39 -12.34 14.75
N PRO A 498 -13.61 -12.91 14.81
CA PRO A 498 -14.53 -12.74 15.93
C PRO A 498 -13.95 -13.30 17.24
N TYR A 499 -14.25 -12.66 18.37
CA TYR A 499 -13.82 -13.09 19.69
C TYR A 499 -14.91 -12.83 20.74
N VAL A 500 -14.92 -13.64 21.80
CA VAL A 500 -15.78 -13.49 22.98
C VAL A 500 -15.05 -12.64 24.04
N THR A 501 -15.77 -11.76 24.73
CA THR A 501 -15.29 -11.00 25.87
C THR A 501 -16.39 -10.80 26.90
N ASP A 502 -16.04 -10.79 28.19
CA ASP A 502 -16.92 -10.42 29.31
C ASP A 502 -16.63 -9.01 29.84
N GLY A 503 -15.75 -8.26 29.16
CA GLY A 503 -15.35 -6.92 29.54
C GLY A 503 -14.29 -6.83 30.66
N GLU A 504 -13.83 -7.95 31.23
CA GLU A 504 -12.84 -8.00 32.32
C GLU A 504 -11.39 -8.14 31.81
N GLY A 505 -11.14 -7.74 30.57
CA GLY A 505 -9.80 -7.74 29.99
C GLY A 505 -9.34 -9.09 29.42
N VAL A 506 -10.22 -10.09 29.36
CA VAL A 506 -9.97 -11.36 28.66
C VAL A 506 -10.82 -11.44 27.39
N ASN A 507 -10.13 -11.59 26.25
CA ASN A 507 -10.75 -11.62 24.92
C ASN A 507 -10.38 -12.92 24.23
N ALA A 508 -11.29 -13.90 24.13
CA ALA A 508 -11.01 -15.21 23.54
C ALA A 508 -11.47 -15.30 22.07
N SER A 509 -10.54 -15.44 21.14
CA SER A 509 -10.84 -15.64 19.71
C SER A 509 -11.64 -16.92 19.48
N LEU A 510 -12.62 -16.90 18.58
CA LEU A 510 -13.34 -18.09 18.13
C LEU A 510 -12.36 -19.05 17.42
N ARG A 511 -12.51 -20.37 17.64
CA ARG A 511 -11.66 -21.39 17.00
C ARG A 511 -12.25 -21.82 15.66
N LYS A 512 -11.44 -22.51 14.85
CA LYS A 512 -11.87 -23.09 13.57
C LYS A 512 -12.98 -24.12 13.82
N GLY A 513 -14.22 -23.75 13.50
CA GLY A 513 -15.44 -24.54 13.77
C GLY A 513 -16.48 -23.84 14.65
N ASP A 514 -16.08 -22.79 15.39
CA ASP A 514 -17.01 -21.93 16.12
C ASP A 514 -17.56 -20.85 15.14
N SER A 515 -18.89 -20.67 15.09
CA SER A 515 -19.52 -19.59 14.32
C SER A 515 -20.23 -18.61 15.24
N VAL A 516 -20.31 -17.33 14.85
CA VAL A 516 -20.97 -16.29 15.67
C VAL A 516 -22.46 -16.61 15.89
N GLU A 517 -23.10 -17.28 14.94
CA GLU A 517 -24.53 -17.61 14.98
C GLU A 517 -24.83 -18.87 15.81
N THR A 518 -23.92 -19.83 15.87
CA THR A 518 -24.13 -21.12 16.57
C THR A 518 -23.44 -21.22 17.93
N LEU A 519 -22.69 -20.19 18.33
CA LEU A 519 -21.97 -20.17 19.61
C LEU A 519 -22.95 -20.21 20.80
N THR A 520 -22.73 -21.15 21.72
CA THR A 520 -23.49 -21.30 22.97
C THR A 520 -22.79 -20.58 24.13
N ASP A 521 -23.56 -20.25 25.18
CA ASP A 521 -23.03 -19.59 26.38
C ASP A 521 -21.95 -20.44 27.08
N GLU A 522 -22.16 -21.75 27.13
CA GLU A 522 -21.22 -22.72 27.72
C GLU A 522 -19.89 -22.75 26.96
N ARG A 523 -19.94 -22.74 25.63
CA ARG A 523 -18.77 -22.72 24.77
C ARG A 523 -18.02 -21.39 24.85
N ALA A 524 -18.75 -20.27 24.92
CA ALA A 524 -18.19 -18.95 25.10
C ALA A 524 -17.46 -18.80 26.45
N ALA A 525 -18.05 -19.32 27.53
CA ALA A 525 -17.44 -19.38 28.85
C ALA A 525 -16.18 -20.27 28.88
N GLU A 526 -16.21 -21.42 28.20
CA GLU A 526 -15.05 -22.31 28.07
C GLU A 526 -13.86 -21.60 27.40
N LEU A 527 -14.10 -20.88 26.30
CA LEU A 527 -13.07 -20.12 25.58
C LEU A 527 -12.45 -19.02 26.45
N LEU A 528 -13.27 -18.31 27.24
CA LEU A 528 -12.78 -17.31 28.20
C LEU A 528 -11.99 -17.95 29.34
N ALA A 529 -12.46 -19.07 29.88
CA ALA A 529 -11.78 -19.80 30.95
C ALA A 529 -10.42 -20.35 30.52
N GLU A 530 -10.34 -20.97 29.33
CA GLU A 530 -9.07 -21.43 28.75
C GLU A 530 -8.07 -20.27 28.56
N LYS A 531 -8.57 -19.08 28.19
CA LYS A 531 -7.72 -17.90 28.01
C LYS A 531 -7.31 -17.25 29.32
N ARG A 532 -8.17 -17.24 30.35
CA ARG A 532 -7.81 -16.87 31.74
C ARG A 532 -6.74 -17.80 32.29
N ALA A 533 -6.88 -19.10 32.06
CA ALA A 533 -5.91 -20.11 32.51
C ALA A 533 -4.52 -19.95 31.87
N LYS A 534 -4.46 -19.41 30.64
CA LYS A 534 -3.20 -19.08 29.97
C LYS A 534 -2.54 -17.79 30.47
N GLY A 535 -3.24 -16.98 31.27
CA GLY A 535 -2.75 -15.72 31.85
C GLY A 535 -2.67 -14.55 30.86
N PRO A 536 -2.61 -13.29 31.35
CA PRO A 536 -2.46 -12.13 30.51
C PRO A 536 -1.07 -12.11 29.86
N ALA A 537 -1.00 -11.74 28.57
CA ALA A 537 0.27 -11.40 27.95
C ALA A 537 0.89 -10.21 28.71
N PRO A 538 2.21 -10.21 29.00
CA PRO A 538 2.83 -9.22 29.88
C PRO A 538 2.64 -7.78 29.38
N ALA A 539 2.07 -6.93 30.23
CA ALA A 539 1.73 -5.53 29.93
C ALA A 539 2.92 -4.58 30.16
N ARG A 540 3.06 -3.60 29.25
CA ARG A 540 4.20 -2.68 29.18
C ARG A 540 3.80 -1.33 29.79
N VAL A 541 4.49 -0.94 30.85
CA VAL A 541 4.27 0.33 31.57
C VAL A 541 5.04 1.44 30.86
N GLY A 542 4.31 2.41 30.32
CA GLY A 542 4.92 3.62 29.72
C GLY A 542 5.39 4.60 30.79
N ALA A 543 6.71 4.82 30.86
CA ALA A 543 7.31 5.91 31.62
C ALA A 543 7.61 7.11 30.72
N ARG A 544 7.41 8.29 31.32
CA ARG A 544 7.33 9.63 30.74
C ARG A 544 8.71 10.29 30.71
N ARG A 545 8.92 11.21 29.74
CA ARG A 545 9.99 12.26 29.63
C ARG A 545 11.32 11.77 29.03
N ALA A 546 12.18 12.60 28.44
CA ALA A 546 12.31 14.06 28.41
C ALA A 546 12.93 14.50 27.07
N ARG A 547 12.57 15.70 26.58
CA ARG A 547 13.36 16.39 25.56
C ARG A 547 14.63 16.94 26.21
N THR A 548 15.79 16.60 25.67
CA THR A 548 17.04 17.34 25.88
C THR A 548 17.60 17.76 24.53
N SER A 549 17.89 19.08 24.49
CA SER A 549 18.68 19.92 23.58
C SER A 549 19.41 19.28 22.41
#